data_AF-A0A0D0SCC3-F1
#
_entry.id   AF-A0A0D0SCC3-F1
#
_cell.length_a   1.000
_cell.length_b   1.000
_cell.length_c   1.000
_cell.angle_alpha   90.00
_cell.angle_beta   90.00
_cell.angle_gamma   90.00
#
_symmetry.space_group_name_H-M   'P 1'
#
loop_
_entity.id
_entity.type
_entity.pdbx_description
1 polymer ?
#
loop_
_entity_poly.entity_id
_entity_poly.type
_entity_poly.pdbx_seq_one_letter_code
_entity_poly.pdbx_strand_id
1 'polypeptide(L)'
;MATMITGVLPEVHGVHSRKERALNVPTIFAKDMGKTAFIEGDSMILRTEIFPSLHPGDEVHDSDYYVYQAVLEAIDEGNEFIFAHFHVIDDLAHENGPYHEKVKGHIQTVDSYLEEICKKFVGKVLLISDHGLHEVEDGGSHGILEDGEYRKEDMTALLGVDKRYDRRIEGL
;
A
#
# COMPACT_ATOMS: atom_id res chain seq x y z
N MET A 1 6.08 4.93 2.66
CA MET A 1 5.21 4.44 3.77
C MET A 1 5.39 5.11 5.15
N ALA A 2 6.59 5.18 5.76
CA ALA A 2 6.76 5.59 7.18
C ALA A 2 6.12 6.95 7.55
N THR A 3 6.29 7.97 6.70
CA THR A 3 5.64 9.28 6.86
C THR A 3 4.11 9.17 6.86
N MET A 4 3.52 8.28 6.05
CA MET A 4 2.06 8.11 5.97
C MET A 4 1.46 7.62 7.28
N ILE A 5 2.11 6.64 7.91
CA ILE A 5 1.58 5.99 9.12
C ILE A 5 1.98 6.72 10.41
N THR A 6 2.97 7.62 10.38
CA THR A 6 3.38 8.42 11.55
C THR A 6 2.91 9.87 11.49
N GLY A 7 2.67 10.41 10.30
CA GLY A 7 2.28 11.80 10.08
C GLY A 7 3.41 12.82 10.27
N VAL A 8 4.66 12.38 10.41
CA VAL A 8 5.85 13.25 10.58
C VAL A 8 6.90 12.96 9.51
N LEU A 9 7.89 13.84 9.39
CA LEU A 9 8.96 13.73 8.39
C LEU A 9 10.06 12.71 8.81
N PRO A 10 10.90 12.24 7.88
CA PRO A 10 12.00 11.32 8.15
C PRO A 10 12.92 11.73 9.30
N GLU A 11 13.20 13.02 9.46
CA GLU A 11 14.05 13.54 10.55
C GLU A 11 13.47 13.28 11.95
N VAL A 12 12.15 13.06 12.03
CA VAL A 12 11.43 12.81 13.28
C VAL A 12 11.21 11.31 13.49
N HIS A 13 10.70 10.58 12.48
CA HIS A 13 10.42 9.15 12.65
C HIS A 13 11.65 8.25 12.49
N GLY A 14 12.76 8.76 11.94
CA GLY A 14 14.06 8.09 11.90
C GLY A 14 14.24 7.04 10.79
N VAL A 15 13.33 6.97 9.82
CA VAL A 15 13.43 6.05 8.67
C VAL A 15 13.79 6.87 7.44
N HIS A 16 15.03 6.73 6.97
CA HIS A 16 15.55 7.48 5.82
C HIS A 16 15.70 6.61 4.57
N SER A 17 15.72 5.28 4.74
CA SER A 17 15.89 4.32 3.67
C SER A 17 15.26 2.97 4.04
N ARG A 18 15.31 1.99 3.11
CA ARG A 18 14.90 0.60 3.36
C ARG A 18 15.77 -0.13 4.42
N LYS A 19 16.89 0.48 4.87
CA LYS A 19 17.78 -0.09 5.90
C LYS A 19 17.21 0.06 7.30
N GLU A 20 16.45 1.12 7.55
CA GLU A 20 15.82 1.38 8.83
C GLU A 20 14.39 0.82 8.82
N ARG A 21 14.09 -0.08 9.76
CA ARG A 21 12.73 -0.65 9.91
C ARG A 21 12.06 -0.28 11.23
N ALA A 22 12.78 0.34 12.15
CA ALA A 22 12.25 0.75 13.46
C ALA A 22 11.94 2.25 13.44
N LEU A 23 10.81 2.63 14.01
CA LEU A 23 10.35 4.01 14.08
C LEU A 23 10.65 4.59 15.47
N ASN A 24 11.05 5.86 15.53
CA ASN A 24 11.31 6.58 16.79
C ASN A 24 10.03 7.13 17.44
N VAL A 25 8.91 7.07 16.72
CA VAL A 25 7.62 7.62 17.14
C VAL A 25 6.52 6.59 16.91
N PRO A 26 5.41 6.67 17.66
CA PRO A 26 4.27 5.80 17.44
C PRO A 26 3.66 5.96 16.05
N THR A 27 3.02 4.90 15.56
CA THR A 27 2.27 4.94 14.30
C THR A 27 0.77 5.16 14.54
N ILE A 28 0.00 5.24 13.47
CA ILE A 28 -1.46 5.25 13.52
C ILE A 28 -2.03 4.02 14.25
N PHE A 29 -1.31 2.89 14.24
CA PHE A 29 -1.71 1.66 14.93
C PHE A 29 -1.59 1.75 16.46
N ALA A 30 -0.94 2.78 17.00
CA ALA A 30 -0.96 3.05 18.44
C ALA A 30 -2.30 3.61 18.94
N LYS A 31 -3.16 4.07 18.03
CA LYS A 31 -4.49 4.58 18.35
C LYS A 31 -5.48 3.43 18.43
N ASP A 32 -6.44 3.54 19.35
CA ASP A 32 -7.60 2.65 19.35
C ASP A 32 -8.51 3.02 18.17
N MET A 33 -8.46 2.18 17.15
CA MET A 33 -9.27 2.28 15.94
C MET A 33 -10.32 1.15 15.88
N GLY A 34 -10.56 0.47 17.01
CA GLY A 34 -11.35 -0.74 17.05
C GLY A 34 -10.61 -1.95 16.49
N LYS A 35 -11.37 -2.97 16.04
CA LYS A 35 -10.78 -4.19 15.49
C LYS A 35 -9.98 -3.85 14.22
N THR A 36 -8.66 -4.05 14.27
CA THR A 36 -7.71 -3.59 13.25
C THR A 36 -7.03 -4.75 12.55
N ALA A 37 -7.00 -4.71 11.21
CA ALA A 37 -6.21 -5.61 10.38
C ALA A 37 -5.07 -4.83 9.70
N PHE A 38 -3.84 -5.31 9.84
CA PHE A 38 -2.68 -4.85 9.09
C PHE A 38 -2.22 -5.99 8.19
N ILE A 39 -2.32 -5.80 6.88
CA ILE A 39 -2.17 -6.83 5.86
C ILE A 39 -1.08 -6.39 4.89
N GLU A 40 -0.08 -7.24 4.72
CA GLU A 40 1.07 -7.02 3.84
C GLU A 40 1.27 -8.25 2.97
N GLY A 41 2.02 -8.10 1.88
CA GLY A 41 2.42 -9.22 1.03
C GLY A 41 3.49 -10.08 1.71
N ASP A 42 4.65 -10.20 1.07
CA ASP A 42 5.65 -11.21 1.45
C ASP A 42 6.59 -10.79 2.60
N SER A 43 6.60 -9.52 3.00
CA SER A 43 7.59 -9.02 3.96
C SER A 43 7.11 -7.86 4.83
N MET A 44 7.62 -7.82 6.07
CA MET A 44 7.39 -6.70 6.98
C MET A 44 8.36 -5.55 6.69
N ILE A 45 7.81 -4.41 6.24
CA ILE A 45 8.55 -3.21 5.87
C ILE A 45 8.94 -2.38 7.10
N LEU A 46 7.98 -2.15 8.01
CA LEU A 46 8.17 -1.34 9.22
C LEU A 46 7.71 -2.11 10.46
N ARG A 47 8.44 -1.93 11.56
CA ARG A 47 8.02 -2.39 12.89
C ARG A 47 7.05 -1.36 13.46
N THR A 48 5.82 -1.77 13.68
CA THR A 48 4.77 -0.95 14.29
C THR A 48 4.27 -1.63 15.57
N GLU A 49 3.26 -1.05 16.20
CA GLU A 49 2.65 -1.55 17.43
C GLU A 49 1.93 -2.89 17.25
N ILE A 50 1.54 -3.22 16.01
CA ILE A 50 0.91 -4.49 15.64
C ILE A 50 1.71 -5.15 14.52
N PHE A 51 1.78 -6.48 14.52
CA PHE A 51 2.46 -7.19 13.45
C PHE A 51 1.54 -7.32 12.22
N PRO A 52 2.04 -7.07 11.00
CA PRO A 52 1.26 -7.35 9.81
C PRO A 52 1.04 -8.85 9.66
N SER A 53 -0.15 -9.23 9.19
CA SER A 53 -0.39 -10.54 8.58
C SER A 53 0.29 -10.55 7.21
N LEU A 54 1.19 -11.51 6.99
CA LEU A 54 1.93 -11.65 5.74
C LEU A 54 1.26 -12.65 4.81
N HIS A 55 1.12 -12.26 3.56
CA HIS A 55 0.43 -13.00 2.51
C HIS A 55 1.34 -13.15 1.27
N PRO A 56 2.39 -14.00 1.36
CA PRO A 56 3.25 -14.26 0.21
C PRO A 56 2.49 -14.99 -0.90
N GLY A 57 2.90 -14.76 -2.15
CA GLY A 57 2.40 -15.51 -3.31
C GLY A 57 2.84 -16.97 -3.30
N ASP A 58 2.23 -17.76 -4.18
CA ASP A 58 2.56 -19.16 -4.44
C ASP A 58 2.82 -19.43 -5.94
N GLU A 59 2.77 -20.69 -6.36
CA GLU A 59 3.02 -21.07 -7.77
C GLU A 59 1.88 -20.63 -8.73
N VAL A 60 0.72 -20.25 -8.20
CA VAL A 60 -0.50 -19.97 -8.96
C VAL A 60 -0.86 -18.48 -8.90
N HIS A 61 -0.71 -17.87 -7.73
CA HIS A 61 -1.14 -16.51 -7.44
C HIS A 61 -0.03 -15.69 -6.79
N ASP A 62 0.09 -14.42 -7.18
CA ASP A 62 0.99 -13.47 -6.54
C ASP A 62 0.51 -13.05 -5.14
N SER A 63 1.32 -12.27 -4.43
CA SER A 63 0.99 -11.78 -3.08
C SER A 63 -0.21 -10.83 -3.09
N ASP A 64 -0.39 -10.00 -4.12
CA ASP A 64 -1.50 -9.05 -4.22
C ASP A 64 -2.87 -9.78 -4.25
N TYR A 65 -2.95 -10.95 -4.88
CA TYR A 65 -4.15 -11.80 -4.82
C TYR A 65 -4.49 -12.22 -3.38
N TYR A 66 -3.50 -12.65 -2.60
CA TYR A 66 -3.72 -13.08 -1.22
C TYR A 66 -4.00 -11.89 -0.28
N VAL A 67 -3.35 -10.74 -0.50
CA VAL A 67 -3.69 -9.49 0.18
C VAL A 67 -5.15 -9.13 -0.09
N TYR A 68 -5.61 -9.21 -1.34
CA TYR A 68 -7.01 -8.98 -1.69
C TYR A 68 -7.96 -9.92 -0.93
N GLN A 69 -7.69 -11.23 -0.91
CA GLN A 69 -8.51 -12.19 -0.16
C GLN A 69 -8.54 -11.88 1.34
N ALA A 70 -7.38 -11.56 1.94
CA ALA A 70 -7.28 -11.22 3.36
C ALA A 70 -8.04 -9.94 3.70
N VAL A 71 -8.09 -8.96 2.80
CA VAL A 71 -8.93 -7.76 2.99
C VAL A 71 -10.41 -8.13 3.03
N LEU A 72 -10.87 -8.99 2.12
CA LEU A 72 -12.27 -9.43 2.13
C LEU A 72 -12.63 -10.18 3.42
N GLU A 73 -11.75 -11.06 3.88
CA GLU A 73 -11.92 -11.77 5.15
C GLU A 73 -11.96 -10.79 6.33
N ALA A 74 -11.05 -9.81 6.36
CA ALA A 74 -11.02 -8.79 7.40
C ALA A 74 -12.33 -7.96 7.44
N ILE A 75 -12.92 -7.66 6.28
CA ILE A 75 -14.23 -6.99 6.18
C ILE A 75 -15.33 -7.87 6.78
N ASP A 76 -15.41 -9.15 6.36
CA ASP A 76 -16.44 -10.09 6.82
C ASP A 76 -16.31 -10.37 8.33
N GLU A 77 -15.09 -10.30 8.86
CA GLU A 77 -14.74 -10.37 10.27
C GLU A 77 -15.06 -9.11 11.10
N GLY A 78 -15.54 -8.04 10.46
CA GLY A 78 -15.92 -6.79 11.12
C GLY A 78 -14.76 -5.93 11.57
N ASN A 79 -13.61 -5.94 10.87
CA ASN A 79 -12.53 -4.99 11.15
C ASN A 79 -12.98 -3.56 10.80
N GLU A 80 -12.78 -2.64 11.75
CA GLU A 80 -13.14 -1.21 11.63
C GLU A 80 -12.03 -0.41 10.93
N PHE A 81 -10.79 -0.87 11.07
CA PHE A 81 -9.63 -0.30 10.39
C PHE A 81 -8.84 -1.39 9.67
N ILE A 82 -8.68 -1.25 8.37
CA ILE A 82 -7.91 -2.17 7.53
C ILE A 82 -6.84 -1.36 6.82
N PHE A 83 -5.57 -1.71 7.07
CA PHE A 83 -4.43 -1.22 6.31
C PHE A 83 -3.91 -2.38 5.46
N ALA A 84 -3.97 -2.23 4.15
CA ALA A 84 -3.53 -3.25 3.19
C ALA A 84 -2.55 -2.65 2.18
N HIS A 85 -1.49 -3.39 1.87
CA HIS A 85 -0.45 -2.94 0.96
C HIS A 85 -0.30 -3.93 -0.21
N PHE A 86 -0.62 -3.45 -1.41
CA PHE A 86 -0.42 -4.14 -2.69
C PHE A 86 0.90 -3.66 -3.29
N HIS A 87 1.85 -4.56 -3.55
CA HIS A 87 3.23 -4.20 -3.93
C HIS A 87 3.68 -4.78 -5.27
N VAL A 88 2.93 -5.71 -5.86
CA VAL A 88 3.37 -6.40 -7.09
C VAL A 88 3.44 -5.43 -8.29
N ILE A 89 2.68 -4.32 -8.27
CA ILE A 89 2.84 -3.24 -9.27
C ILE A 89 4.27 -2.67 -9.25
N ASP A 90 4.82 -2.40 -8.05
CA ASP A 90 6.19 -1.88 -7.89
C ASP A 90 7.23 -2.91 -8.37
N ASP A 91 7.06 -4.18 -7.97
CA ASP A 91 7.96 -5.26 -8.35
C ASP A 91 8.02 -5.46 -9.87
N LEU A 92 6.86 -5.51 -10.53
CA LEU A 92 6.78 -5.65 -11.98
C LEU A 92 7.35 -4.43 -12.72
N ALA A 93 7.13 -3.23 -12.17
CA ALA A 93 7.64 -2.00 -12.75
C ALA A 93 9.16 -1.89 -12.60
N HIS A 94 9.73 -2.34 -11.49
CA HIS A 94 11.17 -2.48 -11.33
C HIS A 94 11.76 -3.47 -12.34
N GLU A 95 11.15 -4.63 -12.55
CA GLU A 95 11.65 -5.66 -13.46
C GLU A 95 11.52 -5.27 -14.95
N ASN A 96 10.41 -4.64 -15.34
CA ASN A 96 10.06 -4.48 -16.77
C ASN A 96 9.95 -3.02 -17.24
N GLY A 97 9.96 -2.06 -16.31
CA GLY A 97 9.70 -0.64 -16.56
C GLY A 97 8.23 -0.26 -16.36
N PRO A 98 7.94 0.98 -15.89
CA PRO A 98 6.60 1.41 -15.49
C PRO A 98 5.54 1.41 -16.61
N TYR A 99 5.95 1.46 -17.88
CA TYR A 99 5.03 1.46 -19.03
C TYR A 99 4.86 0.10 -19.70
N HIS A 100 5.48 -0.95 -19.16
CA HIS A 100 5.40 -2.30 -19.72
C HIS A 100 3.98 -2.88 -19.60
N GLU A 101 3.57 -3.69 -20.57
CA GLU A 101 2.21 -4.26 -20.63
C GLU A 101 1.88 -5.16 -19.43
N LYS A 102 2.89 -5.83 -18.84
CA LYS A 102 2.70 -6.58 -17.58
C LYS A 102 2.27 -5.66 -16.42
N VAL A 103 2.88 -4.49 -16.29
CA VAL A 103 2.55 -3.51 -15.23
C VAL A 103 1.13 -2.98 -15.46
N LYS A 104 0.79 -2.62 -16.70
CA LYS A 104 -0.57 -2.17 -17.05
C LYS A 104 -1.61 -3.25 -16.78
N GLY A 105 -1.33 -4.49 -17.14
CA GLY A 105 -2.19 -5.64 -16.86
C GLY A 105 -2.41 -5.84 -15.37
N HIS A 106 -1.34 -5.71 -14.56
CA HIS A 106 -1.46 -5.86 -13.12
C HIS A 106 -2.20 -4.70 -12.44
N ILE A 107 -2.04 -3.47 -12.95
CA ILE A 107 -2.88 -2.33 -12.52
C ILE A 107 -4.37 -2.63 -12.74
N GLN A 108 -4.74 -3.22 -13.89
CA GLN A 108 -6.12 -3.64 -14.15
C GLN A 108 -6.60 -4.74 -13.20
N THR A 109 -5.73 -5.70 -12.88
CA THR A 109 -6.00 -6.73 -11.87
C THR A 109 -6.31 -6.10 -10.51
N VAL A 110 -5.44 -5.22 -10.01
CA VAL A 110 -5.63 -4.54 -8.72
C VAL A 110 -6.87 -3.63 -8.74
N ASP A 111 -7.15 -2.92 -9.83
CA ASP A 111 -8.37 -2.12 -9.98
C ASP A 111 -9.64 -2.98 -9.80
N SER A 112 -9.65 -4.21 -10.35
CA SER A 112 -10.77 -5.15 -10.16
C SER A 112 -10.90 -5.63 -8.71
N TYR A 113 -9.80 -5.81 -7.99
CA TYR A 113 -9.81 -6.16 -6.57
C TYR A 113 -10.38 -5.01 -5.74
N LEU A 114 -9.94 -3.79 -6.03
CA LEU A 114 -10.42 -2.57 -5.37
C LEU A 114 -11.92 -2.34 -5.62
N GLU A 115 -12.43 -2.64 -6.81
CA GLU A 115 -13.87 -2.57 -7.10
C GLU A 115 -14.68 -3.47 -6.15
N GLU A 116 -14.26 -4.72 -5.96
CA GLU A 116 -14.94 -5.66 -5.08
C GLU A 116 -14.78 -5.29 -3.59
N ILE A 117 -13.59 -4.85 -3.17
CA ILE A 117 -13.36 -4.33 -1.81
C ILE A 117 -14.30 -3.15 -1.53
N CYS A 118 -14.39 -2.17 -2.42
CA CYS A 118 -15.24 -0.98 -2.27
C CYS A 118 -16.73 -1.32 -2.25
N LYS A 119 -17.18 -2.36 -2.98
CA LYS A 119 -18.57 -2.83 -2.92
C LYS A 119 -18.91 -3.45 -1.56
N LYS A 120 -17.96 -4.13 -0.92
CA LYS A 120 -18.16 -4.86 0.35
C LYS A 120 -17.92 -3.98 1.58
N PHE A 121 -16.88 -3.17 1.60
CA PHE A 121 -16.56 -2.32 2.74
C PHE A 121 -17.61 -1.21 2.90
N VAL A 122 -18.03 -0.96 4.14
CA VAL A 122 -18.93 0.13 4.50
C VAL A 122 -18.12 1.15 5.29
N GLY A 123 -17.66 2.19 4.62
CA GLY A 123 -16.80 3.19 5.24
C GLY A 123 -16.05 4.03 4.22
N LYS A 124 -14.93 4.61 4.65
CA LYS A 124 -14.07 5.42 3.80
C LYS A 124 -12.90 4.58 3.32
N VAL A 125 -12.68 4.56 2.01
CA VAL A 125 -11.50 3.93 1.39
C VAL A 125 -10.54 5.03 0.95
N LEU A 126 -9.31 4.95 1.41
CA LEU A 126 -8.20 5.80 0.99
C LEU A 126 -7.24 4.96 0.14
N LEU A 127 -7.10 5.30 -1.14
CA LEU A 127 -6.14 4.67 -2.03
C LEU A 127 -4.93 5.60 -2.14
N ILE A 128 -3.79 5.16 -1.62
CA ILE A 128 -2.58 5.97 -1.51
C ILE A 128 -1.37 5.13 -1.94
N SER A 129 -0.54 5.69 -2.81
CA SER A 129 0.79 5.17 -3.12
C SER A 129 1.84 5.99 -2.35
N ASP A 130 2.96 5.36 -1.98
CA ASP A 130 4.04 6.04 -1.28
C ASP A 130 5.08 6.70 -2.18
N HIS A 131 5.19 6.29 -3.45
CA HIS A 131 6.02 6.93 -4.47
C HIS A 131 5.57 6.59 -5.90
N GLY A 132 5.99 7.42 -6.86
CA GLY A 132 5.93 7.08 -8.28
C GLY A 132 7.13 6.26 -8.75
N LEU A 133 7.26 6.08 -10.06
CA LEU A 133 8.39 5.40 -10.70
C LEU A 133 8.77 6.10 -12.02
N HIS A 134 10.01 5.90 -12.46
CA HIS A 134 10.53 6.31 -13.76
C HIS A 134 11.24 5.16 -14.49
N GLU A 135 11.34 5.25 -15.82
CA GLU A 135 12.10 4.30 -16.65
C GLU A 135 13.61 4.46 -16.47
N VAL A 136 14.30 3.32 -16.44
CA VAL A 136 15.75 3.19 -16.59
C VAL A 136 16.05 2.20 -17.73
N GLU A 137 17.32 2.02 -18.11
CA GLU A 137 17.70 1.19 -19.26
C GLU A 137 17.13 -0.24 -19.18
N ASP A 138 17.21 -0.86 -18.00
CA ASP A 138 16.75 -2.22 -17.75
C ASP A 138 15.59 -2.25 -16.71
N GLY A 139 14.53 -1.49 -16.98
CA GLY A 139 13.28 -1.56 -16.20
C GLY A 139 12.88 -0.22 -15.57
N GLY A 140 12.57 -0.25 -14.27
CA GLY A 140 12.06 0.91 -13.53
C GLY A 140 12.82 1.18 -12.24
N SER A 141 12.82 2.44 -11.82
CA SER A 141 13.40 2.86 -10.53
C SER A 141 12.59 3.98 -9.91
N HIS A 142 12.93 4.35 -8.68
CA HIS A 142 12.40 5.50 -7.95
C HIS A 142 13.45 6.08 -7.00
N GLY A 143 13.24 7.33 -6.60
CA GLY A 143 14.07 8.03 -5.63
C GLY A 143 15.15 8.89 -6.29
N ILE A 144 16.37 8.79 -5.76
CA ILE A 144 17.50 9.61 -6.21
C ILE A 144 18.26 8.86 -7.31
N LEU A 145 18.45 9.53 -8.43
CA LEU A 145 19.28 9.04 -9.54
C LEU A 145 20.76 9.02 -9.16
N GLU A 146 21.59 8.36 -9.98
CA GLU A 146 23.06 8.36 -9.77
C GLU A 146 23.69 9.76 -9.79
N ASP A 147 23.04 10.73 -10.44
CA ASP A 147 23.49 12.14 -10.50
C ASP A 147 23.03 13.00 -9.31
N GLY A 148 22.27 12.42 -8.38
CA GLY A 148 21.77 13.12 -7.19
C GLY A 148 20.47 13.90 -7.40
N GLU A 149 19.90 13.89 -8.61
CA GLU A 149 18.63 14.55 -8.91
C GLU A 149 17.43 13.63 -8.65
N TYR A 150 16.28 14.24 -8.37
CA TYR A 150 15.00 13.54 -8.26
C TYR A 150 14.24 13.60 -9.57
N ARG A 151 13.56 12.51 -9.93
CA ARG A 151 12.56 12.52 -10.99
C ARG A 151 11.24 13.02 -10.43
N LYS A 152 10.55 13.89 -11.19
CA LYS A 152 9.26 14.46 -10.76
C LYS A 152 8.20 13.37 -10.64
N GLU A 153 8.31 12.35 -11.50
CA GLU A 153 7.48 11.17 -11.51
C GLU A 153 7.49 10.47 -10.14
N ASP A 154 8.64 10.35 -9.49
CA ASP A 154 8.81 9.66 -8.20
C ASP A 154 8.10 10.38 -7.04
N MET A 155 7.91 11.69 -7.17
CA MET A 155 7.22 12.52 -6.20
C MET A 155 5.70 12.54 -6.39
N THR A 156 5.19 11.73 -7.34
CA THR A 156 3.75 11.65 -7.63
C THR A 156 3.13 10.51 -6.83
N ALA A 157 2.27 10.86 -5.87
CA ALA A 157 1.41 9.91 -5.20
C ALA A 157 -0.02 10.02 -5.75
N LEU A 158 -0.67 8.87 -5.97
CA LEU A 158 -2.11 8.84 -6.23
C LEU A 158 -2.85 8.96 -4.89
N LEU A 159 -3.81 9.90 -4.82
CA LEU A 159 -4.81 9.93 -3.74
C LEU A 159 -6.19 9.72 -4.35
N GLY A 160 -6.72 8.51 -4.20
CA GLY A 160 -8.10 8.18 -4.51
C GLY A 160 -8.95 8.20 -3.25
N VAL A 161 -10.11 8.87 -3.30
CA VAL A 161 -11.16 8.72 -2.30
C VAL A 161 -12.41 8.27 -3.03
N ASP A 162 -12.84 7.03 -2.82
CA ASP A 162 -14.07 6.56 -3.45
C ASP A 162 -15.29 7.19 -2.76
N LYS A 163 -15.96 8.11 -3.47
CA LYS A 163 -17.22 8.73 -3.03
C LYS A 163 -18.45 7.93 -3.44
N ARG A 164 -18.31 6.96 -4.35
CA ARG A 164 -19.44 6.19 -4.93
C ARG A 164 -20.06 5.24 -3.92
N TYR A 165 -19.32 4.86 -2.88
CA TYR A 165 -19.75 3.95 -1.83
C TYR A 165 -19.74 4.58 -0.42
N ASP A 166 -19.77 5.92 -0.33
CA ASP A 166 -20.05 6.64 0.92
C ASP A 166 -21.50 6.38 1.36
N ARG A 167 -21.73 5.14 1.84
CA ARG A 167 -22.94 4.71 2.51
C ARG A 167 -22.90 5.35 3.88
N ARG A 168 -23.28 6.63 3.94
CA ARG A 168 -23.70 7.25 5.19
C ARG A 168 -24.69 6.31 5.85
N ILE A 169 -24.41 5.93 7.10
CA ILE A 169 -25.40 5.27 7.96
C ILE A 169 -26.51 6.29 8.17
N GLU A 170 -27.51 6.29 7.30
CA GLU A 170 -28.78 6.95 7.57
C GLU A 170 -29.54 6.09 8.56
N GLY A 171 -29.45 6.43 9.85
CA GLY A 171 -30.26 5.80 10.89
C GLY A 171 -29.52 5.47 12.18
N LEU A 172 -29.11 6.49 12.93
CA LEU A 172 -29.11 6.49 14.39
C LEU A 172 -29.73 7.80 14.88
#